data_AF-A0A660E4L2-F1
#
_entry.id   AF-A0A660E4L2-F1
#
_cell.length_a   1.000
_cell.length_b   1.000
_cell.length_c   1.000
_cell.angle_alpha   90.00
_cell.angle_beta   90.00
_cell.angle_gamma   90.00
#
_symmetry.space_group_name_H-M   'P 1'
#
loop_
_entity.id
_entity.type
_entity.pdbx_description
1 polymer ?
#
loop_
_entity_poly.entity_id
_entity_poly.type
_entity_poly.pdbx_seq_one_letter_code
_entity_poly.pdbx_strand_id
1 'polypeptide(L)'
;MNELSQVEKDYNKWWMSRFDNVHYKIITLFNHGEIVKTYTTANGRYSDLEDAESALWSATYLGVTVTSVGVDGIRFKILNGKLRRIAN
;
A
#
# COMPACT_ATOMS: atom_id res chain seq x y z
N MET A 1 -2.43 -5.41 -36.36
CA MET A 1 -2.49 -4.75 -35.04
C MET A 1 -2.51 -3.26 -35.30
N ASN A 2 -3.53 -2.55 -34.83
CA ASN A 2 -3.52 -1.08 -34.90
C ASN A 2 -2.49 -0.57 -33.88
N GLU A 3 -1.61 0.32 -34.31
CA GLU A 3 -0.69 0.99 -33.41
C GLU A 3 -1.45 1.93 -32.47
N LEU A 4 -0.97 2.03 -31.22
CA LEU A 4 -1.50 2.98 -30.24
C LEU A 4 -1.30 4.42 -30.73
N SER A 5 -2.31 5.25 -30.50
CA SER A 5 -2.19 6.71 -30.67
C SER A 5 -1.18 7.30 -29.68
N GLN A 6 -0.70 8.52 -29.95
CA GLN A 6 0.24 9.18 -29.05
C GLN A 6 -0.36 9.43 -27.66
N VAL A 7 -1.65 9.78 -27.59
CA VAL A 7 -2.37 10.00 -26.33
C VAL A 7 -2.39 8.73 -25.47
N GLU A 8 -2.65 7.57 -26.07
CA GLU A 8 -2.64 6.29 -25.36
C GLU A 8 -1.23 5.92 -24.89
N LYS A 9 -0.19 6.18 -25.71
CA LYS A 9 1.21 5.96 -25.33
C LYS A 9 1.59 6.83 -24.13
N ASP A 10 1.21 8.10 -24.14
CA ASP A 10 1.52 9.04 -23.05
C ASP A 10 0.78 8.68 -21.77
N TYR A 11 -0.50 8.31 -21.88
CA TYR A 11 -1.28 7.79 -20.76
C TYR A 11 -0.64 6.53 -20.17
N ASN A 12 -0.27 5.55 -21.00
CA ASN A 12 0.38 4.33 -20.55
C ASN A 12 1.72 4.63 -19.87
N LYS A 13 2.52 5.55 -20.43
CA LYS A 13 3.78 5.97 -19.83
C LYS A 13 3.56 6.60 -18.45
N TRP A 14 2.58 7.49 -18.33
CA TRP A 14 2.21 8.12 -17.05
C TRP A 14 1.68 7.09 -16.04
N TRP A 15 0.84 6.16 -16.47
CA TRP A 15 0.27 5.11 -15.63
C TRP A 15 1.38 4.19 -15.10
N MET A 16 2.23 3.69 -16.01
CA MET A 16 3.35 2.82 -15.66
C MET A 16 4.36 3.50 -14.75
N SER A 17 4.55 4.82 -14.86
CA SER A 17 5.48 5.56 -13.98
C SER A 17 5.02 5.65 -12.53
N ARG A 18 3.81 5.19 -12.19
CA ARG A 18 3.32 5.09 -10.80
C ARG A 18 3.66 3.76 -10.16
N PHE A 19 4.09 2.78 -10.96
CA PHE A 19 4.46 1.48 -10.46
C PHE A 19 5.97 1.38 -10.25
N ASP A 20 6.37 0.81 -9.12
CA ASP A 20 7.73 0.38 -8.89
C ASP A 20 7.91 -0.99 -9.54
N ASN A 21 8.68 -1.01 -10.63
CA ASN A 21 9.01 -2.23 -11.34
C ASN A 21 10.26 -2.93 -10.79
N VAL A 22 10.90 -2.36 -9.77
CA VAL A 22 12.12 -2.88 -9.13
C VAL A 22 11.79 -3.47 -7.75
N HIS A 23 11.02 -2.75 -6.94
CA HIS A 23 10.70 -3.14 -5.56
C HIS A 23 9.19 -3.18 -5.30
N TYR A 24 8.70 -4.38 -5.01
CA TYR A 24 7.30 -4.60 -4.66
C TYR A 24 7.22 -4.67 -3.13
N LYS A 25 6.76 -3.60 -2.50
CA LYS A 25 6.64 -3.52 -1.04
C LYS A 25 5.73 -4.61 -0.51
N ILE A 26 6.09 -5.21 0.61
CA ILE A 26 5.28 -6.20 1.32
C ILE A 26 4.42 -5.48 2.37
N ILE A 27 3.11 -5.62 2.26
CA ILE A 27 2.12 -5.14 3.21
C ILE A 27 1.60 -6.32 4.04
N THR A 28 1.67 -6.20 5.36
CA THR A 28 1.13 -7.19 6.30
C THR A 28 0.08 -6.54 7.21
N LEU A 29 -1.13 -7.07 7.22
CA LEU A 29 -2.22 -6.62 8.08
C LEU A 29 -2.22 -7.43 9.37
N PHE A 30 -2.38 -6.75 10.51
CA PHE A 30 -2.41 -7.41 11.81
C PHE A 30 -3.69 -7.13 12.60
N ASN A 31 -4.22 -8.13 13.27
CA ASN A 31 -5.27 -7.98 14.28
C ASN A 31 -4.71 -8.42 15.65
N HIS A 32 -4.61 -7.49 16.60
CA HIS A 32 -4.01 -7.71 17.92
C HIS A 32 -2.63 -8.42 17.91
N GLY A 33 -1.82 -8.16 16.88
CA GLY A 33 -0.49 -8.75 16.73
C GLY A 33 -0.43 -9.99 15.84
N GLU A 34 -1.58 -10.62 15.56
CA GLU A 34 -1.68 -11.77 14.67
C GLU A 34 -1.76 -11.33 13.21
N ILE A 35 -1.12 -12.08 12.31
CA ILE A 35 -1.15 -11.79 10.88
C ILE A 35 -2.52 -12.20 10.33
N VAL A 36 -3.24 -11.22 9.76
CA VAL A 36 -4.51 -11.46 9.06
C VAL A 36 -4.24 -11.79 7.59
N LYS A 37 -3.35 -11.01 6.96
CA LYS A 37 -3.04 -11.15 5.53
C LYS A 37 -1.71 -10.48 5.20
N THR A 38 -0.99 -11.06 4.25
CA THR A 38 0.18 -10.46 3.62
C THR A 38 -0.05 -10.37 2.12
N TYR A 39 0.33 -9.26 1.52
CA TYR A 39 0.27 -9.03 0.07
C TYR A 39 1.36 -8.05 -0.36
N THR A 40 1.59 -7.94 -1.66
CA THR A 40 2.56 -7.00 -2.22
C THR A 40 1.87 -5.86 -2.95
N THR A 41 2.46 -4.67 -2.91
CA THR A 41 2.06 -3.53 -3.74
C THR A 41 3.23 -3.08 -4.60
N ALA A 42 2.94 -2.72 -5.84
CA ALA A 42 3.93 -2.18 -6.77
C ALA A 42 3.87 -0.64 -6.78
N ASN A 43 3.47 0.02 -5.69
CA ASN A 43 3.32 1.47 -5.68
C ASN A 43 4.69 2.16 -5.55
N GLY A 44 5.12 2.85 -6.60
CA GLY A 44 6.38 3.58 -6.62
C GLY A 44 6.28 5.04 -6.17
N ARG A 45 5.08 5.54 -5.89
CA ARG A 45 4.87 6.94 -5.51
C ARG A 45 4.63 7.13 -4.01
N TYR A 46 4.01 6.17 -3.35
CA TYR A 46 3.59 6.33 -1.96
C TYR A 46 4.74 6.03 -1.00
N SER A 47 4.83 6.84 0.05
CA SER A 47 5.63 6.53 1.23
C SER A 47 5.03 5.36 2.00
N ASP A 48 5.82 4.72 2.86
CA ASP A 48 5.34 3.59 3.67
C ASP A 48 4.18 3.98 4.59
N LEU A 49 4.14 5.25 5.02
CA LEU A 49 3.05 5.80 5.81
C LEU A 49 1.75 5.90 5.00
N GLU A 50 1.83 6.37 3.74
CA GLU A 50 0.68 6.45 2.84
C GLU A 50 0.16 5.06 2.46
N ASP A 51 1.06 4.09 2.21
CA ASP A 51 0.67 2.70 1.95
C ASP A 51 -0.02 2.08 3.19
N ALA A 52 0.51 2.32 4.39
CA ALA A 52 -0.10 1.86 5.63
C ALA A 52 -1.47 2.50 5.89
N GLU A 53 -1.64 3.80 5.61
CA GLU A 53 -2.91 4.50 5.72
C GLU A 53 -3.94 3.94 4.72
N SER A 54 -3.54 3.76 3.46
CA SER A 54 -4.38 3.19 2.42
C SER A 54 -4.84 1.77 2.78
N ALA A 55 -3.94 0.94 3.31
CA ALA A 55 -4.25 -0.41 3.77
C ALA A 55 -5.26 -0.42 4.93
N LEU A 56 -5.10 0.47 5.92
CA LEU A 56 -6.04 0.61 7.04
C LEU A 56 -7.42 1.08 6.57
N TRP A 57 -7.46 2.06 5.67
CA TRP A 57 -8.71 2.58 5.11
C TRP A 57 -9.45 1.49 4.33
N SER A 58 -8.72 0.74 3.48
CA SER A 58 -9.28 -0.36 2.70
C SER A 58 -9.80 -1.49 3.59
N ALA A 59 -9.04 -1.88 4.64
CA ALA A 59 -9.50 -2.88 5.60
C ALA A 59 -10.78 -2.44 6.31
N THR A 60 -10.84 -1.17 6.73
CA THR A 60 -12.02 -0.59 7.37
C THR A 60 -13.23 -0.62 6.43
N TYR A 61 -13.06 -0.18 5.19
CA TYR A 61 -14.11 -0.18 4.17
C TYR A 61 -14.66 -1.60 3.91
N LEU A 62 -13.79 -2.61 3.95
CA LEU A 62 -14.15 -4.02 3.75
C LEU A 62 -14.64 -4.73 5.02
N GLY A 63 -14.75 -4.02 6.15
CA GLY A 63 -15.17 -4.61 7.43
C GLY A 63 -14.15 -5.57 8.05
N VAL A 64 -12.88 -5.51 7.65
CA VAL A 64 -11.80 -6.33 8.20
C VAL A 64 -11.19 -5.62 9.40
N THR A 65 -11.20 -6.27 10.56
CA THR A 65 -10.57 -5.73 11.76
C THR A 65 -9.04 -5.77 11.63
N VAL A 66 -8.44 -4.59 11.49
CA VAL A 66 -6.98 -4.41 11.46
C VAL A 66 -6.58 -3.40 12.54
N THR A 67 -5.61 -3.78 13.36
CA THR A 67 -5.11 -2.99 14.49
C THR A 67 -3.76 -2.34 14.22
N SER A 68 -2.98 -2.89 13.28
CA SER A 68 -1.73 -2.30 12.79
C SER A 68 -1.39 -2.87 11.41
N VAL A 69 -0.54 -2.16 10.66
CA VAL A 69 -0.07 -2.56 9.33
C VAL A 69 1.45 -2.53 9.31
N GLY A 70 2.07 -3.56 8.77
CA GLY A 70 3.49 -3.61 8.44
C GLY A 70 3.71 -3.28 6.97
N VAL A 71 4.69 -2.43 6.66
CA VAL A 71 5.18 -2.13 5.31
C VAL A 71 6.68 -2.40 5.29
N ASP A 72 7.12 -3.41 4.54
CA ASP A 72 8.51 -3.89 4.50
C ASP A 72 9.12 -4.10 5.90
N GLY A 73 8.31 -4.65 6.81
CA GLY A 73 8.71 -4.91 8.19
C GLY A 73 8.65 -3.70 9.13
N ILE A 74 8.30 -2.50 8.66
CA ILE A 74 8.04 -1.33 9.51
C ILE A 74 6.57 -1.31 9.93
N ARG A 75 6.29 -1.28 11.23
CA ARG A 75 4.92 -1.35 11.77
C ARG A 75 4.31 0.04 12.03
N PHE A 76 3.05 0.20 11.67
CA PHE A 76 2.26 1.43 11.79
C PHE A 76 0.92 1.16 12.47
N LYS A 77 0.45 2.10 13.29
CA LYS A 77 -0.82 2.02 14.00
C LYS A 77 -1.44 3.40 14.22
N ILE A 78 -2.77 3.47 14.23
CA ILE A 78 -3.49 4.68 14.62
C ILE A 78 -3.39 4.84 16.15
N LEU A 79 -2.81 5.95 16.58
CA LEU A 79 -2.71 6.36 17.97
C LEU A 79 -3.28 7.78 18.09
N ASN A 80 -4.30 7.95 18.92
CA ASN A 80 -4.99 9.24 19.12
C ASN A 80 -5.45 9.86 17.78
N GLY A 81 -6.04 9.05 16.91
CA GLY A 81 -6.56 9.49 15.60
C GLY A 81 -5.50 9.78 14.54
N LYS A 82 -4.21 9.56 14.82
CA LYS A 82 -3.12 9.76 13.86
C LYS A 82 -2.35 8.47 13.60
N LEU A 83 -2.05 8.18 12.34
CA LEU A 83 -1.17 7.08 11.98
C LEU A 83 0.25 7.39 12.43
N ARG A 84 0.88 6.45 13.14
CA ARG A 84 2.26 6.57 13.62
C ARG A 84 3.00 5.26 13.42
N ARG A 85 4.30 5.37 13.15
CA ARG A 85 5.23 4.24 13.25
C ARG A 85 5.34 3.81 14.72
N ILE A 86 5.38 2.50 14.94
CA ILE A 86 5.57 1.88 16.25
C ILE A 86 6.78 0.93 16.23
N ALA A 87 7.33 0.61 17.39
CA ALA A 87 8.31 -0.46 17.52
C ALA A 87 7.64 -1.81 17.19
N ASN A 88 8.43 -2.72 16.59
CA ASN A 88 7.95 -4.03 16.14
C ASN A 88 7.60 -4.96 17.30
#